data_AF-A0A929EYU8-F1
#
_entry.id   AF-A0A929EYU8-F1
#
_cell.length_a   1.000
_cell.length_b   1.000
_cell.length_c   1.000
_cell.angle_alpha   90.00
_cell.angle_beta   90.00
_cell.angle_gamma   90.00
#
_symmetry.space_group_name_H-M   'P 1'
#
loop_
_entity.id
_entity.type
_entity.pdbx_description
1 polymer ?
#
loop_
_entity_poly.entity_id
_entity_poly.type
_entity_poly.pdbx_seq_one_letter_code
_entity_poly.pdbx_strand_id
1 'polypeptide(L)'
;MAQGLLDGSGPDPSVDVFLQQHAAYVSAIKAAGMQVDELPALEEGAANIVRMNDHVFISRGYPQSEALLKTQGYRLVVLDTSEAAKVDGGLSCMSLRF
;
A
#
# COMPACT_ATOMS: atom_id res chain seq x y z
N MET A 1 -16.70 -6.96 -5.90
CA MET A 1 -17.02 -5.62 -5.37
C MET A 1 -17.05 -5.76 -3.86
N ALA A 2 -16.07 -5.22 -3.14
CA ALA A 2 -16.10 -5.26 -1.68
C ALA A 2 -17.11 -4.20 -1.21
N GLN A 3 -18.23 -4.63 -0.62
CA GLN A 3 -19.14 -3.71 0.07
C GLN A 3 -18.48 -3.27 1.38
N GLY A 4 -17.79 -2.12 1.34
CA GLY A 4 -17.27 -1.48 2.54
C GLY A 4 -18.39 -1.04 3.48
N LEU A 5 -18.12 -1.00 4.78
CA LEU A 5 -19.07 -0.45 5.76
C LEU A 5 -19.24 1.06 5.53
N LEU A 6 -20.49 1.50 5.47
CA LEU A 6 -20.89 2.90 5.41
C LEU A 6 -21.58 3.28 6.72
N ASP A 7 -21.33 4.48 7.23
CA ASP A 7 -22.04 5.03 8.39
C ASP A 7 -23.46 5.53 8.05
N GLY A 8 -23.83 5.48 6.77
CA GLY A 8 -25.15 5.85 6.24
C GLY A 8 -25.41 7.36 6.15
N SER A 9 -24.42 8.20 6.46
CA SER A 9 -24.61 9.66 6.54
C SER A 9 -24.28 10.42 5.26
N GLY A 10 -23.76 9.74 4.23
CA GLY A 10 -23.29 10.34 2.98
C GLY A 10 -23.83 9.66 1.72
N PRO A 11 -23.56 10.24 0.54
CA PRO A 11 -23.86 9.61 -0.74
C PRO A 11 -23.05 8.32 -0.90
N ASP A 12 -23.56 7.41 -1.73
CA ASP A 12 -22.84 6.19 -2.07
C ASP A 12 -21.43 6.51 -2.62
N PRO A 13 -20.40 5.72 -2.28
CA PRO A 13 -19.05 5.95 -2.76
C PRO A 13 -18.99 5.86 -4.29
N SER A 14 -18.41 6.89 -4.93
CA SER A 14 -18.23 6.95 -6.38
C SER A 14 -16.80 6.63 -6.76
N VAL A 15 -16.61 5.69 -7.70
CA VAL A 15 -15.30 5.33 -8.25
C VAL A 15 -14.62 6.55 -8.88
N ASP A 16 -15.36 7.37 -9.62
CA ASP A 16 -14.80 8.57 -10.27
C ASP A 16 -14.28 9.57 -9.24
N VAL A 17 -15.01 9.73 -8.13
CA VAL A 17 -14.60 10.60 -7.02
C VAL A 17 -13.34 10.04 -6.36
N PHE A 18 -13.25 8.73 -6.11
CA PHE A 18 -12.04 8.10 -5.57
C PHE A 18 -10.83 8.29 -6.49
N LEU A 19 -10.99 8.13 -7.80
CA LEU A 19 -9.90 8.33 -8.75
C LEU A 19 -9.41 9.77 -8.76
N GLN A 20 -10.33 10.75 -8.72
CA GLN A 20 -9.95 12.17 -8.59
C GLN A 20 -9.22 12.46 -7.28
N GLN A 21 -9.72 11.95 -6.16
CA GLN A 21 -9.13 12.15 -4.84
C GLN A 21 -7.76 11.49 -4.72
N HIS A 22 -7.59 10.27 -5.26
CA HIS A 22 -6.31 9.58 -5.34
C HIS A 22 -5.28 10.40 -6.14
N ALA A 23 -5.66 10.89 -7.32
CA ALA A 23 -4.79 11.72 -8.15
C ALA A 23 -4.39 13.03 -7.44
N ALA A 24 -5.32 13.66 -6.72
CA ALA A 24 -5.05 14.85 -5.93
C ALA A 24 -4.07 14.56 -4.77
N TYR A 25 -4.26 13.44 -4.08
CA TYR A 25 -3.38 12.99 -3.00
C TYR A 25 -1.95 12.72 -3.48
N VAL A 26 -1.78 11.96 -4.57
CA VAL A 26 -0.48 11.73 -5.21
C VAL A 26 0.19 13.04 -5.60
N SER A 27 -0.57 13.97 -6.19
CA SER A 27 -0.04 15.28 -6.59
C SER A 27 0.44 16.10 -5.40
N ALA A 28 -0.30 16.09 -4.28
CA ALA A 28 0.08 16.80 -3.06
C ALA A 28 1.37 16.23 -2.45
N ILE A 29 1.53 14.91 -2.40
CA ILE A 29 2.75 14.25 -1.90
C ILE A 29 3.95 14.61 -2.78
N LYS A 30 3.81 14.54 -4.10
CA LYS A 30 4.87 14.93 -5.05
C LYS A 30 5.23 16.41 -4.89
N ALA A 31 4.25 17.30 -4.71
CA ALA A 31 4.47 18.72 -4.48
C ALA A 31 5.23 19.03 -3.18
N ALA A 32 5.10 18.16 -2.17
CA ALA A 32 5.90 18.22 -0.94
C ALA A 32 7.34 17.70 -1.12
N GLY A 33 7.76 17.32 -2.33
CA GLY A 33 9.12 16.89 -2.64
C GLY A 33 9.39 15.40 -2.40
N MET A 34 8.36 14.61 -2.10
CA MET A 34 8.49 13.17 -1.91
C MET A 34 8.40 12.42 -3.25
N GLN A 35 9.15 11.32 -3.36
CA GLN A 35 8.99 10.37 -4.46
C GLN A 35 7.74 9.52 -4.20
N VAL A 36 6.95 9.29 -5.25
CA VAL A 36 5.72 8.49 -5.18
C VAL A 36 5.73 7.50 -6.33
N ASP A 37 5.74 6.22 -5.96
CA ASP A 37 5.54 5.12 -6.88
C ASP A 37 4.12 4.58 -6.72
N GLU A 38 3.35 4.67 -7.79
CA GLU A 38 1.99 4.14 -7.82
C GLU A 38 2.05 2.65 -8.19
N LEU A 39 1.60 1.79 -7.28
CA LEU A 39 1.60 0.35 -7.49
C LEU A 39 0.44 -0.10 -8.38
N PRO A 40 0.61 -1.19 -9.16
CA PRO A 40 -0.49 -1.77 -9.93
C PRO A 40 -1.67 -2.19 -9.05
N ALA A 41 -2.90 -1.95 -9.51
CA ALA A 41 -4.11 -2.32 -8.78
C ALA A 41 -4.33 -3.85 -8.64
N LEU A 42 -3.59 -4.66 -9.41
CA LEU A 42 -3.74 -6.13 -9.42
C LEU A 42 -3.16 -6.82 -8.17
N GLU A 43 -2.32 -6.13 -7.40
CA GLU A 43 -1.66 -6.68 -6.21
C GLU A 43 -2.26 -6.09 -4.92
N GLU A 44 -3.52 -6.42 -4.65
CA GLU A 44 -4.23 -5.94 -3.47
C GLU A 44 -3.49 -6.35 -2.18
N GLY A 45 -3.20 -5.36 -1.33
CA GLY A 45 -2.42 -5.53 -0.09
C GLY A 45 -0.91 -5.33 -0.22
N ALA A 46 -0.36 -5.26 -1.44
CA ALA A 46 1.09 -5.09 -1.65
C ALA A 46 1.64 -3.76 -1.13
N ALA A 47 0.79 -2.73 -0.99
CA ALA A 47 1.18 -1.44 -0.43
C ALA A 47 1.47 -1.50 1.08
N ASN A 48 1.09 -2.57 1.79
CA ASN A 48 1.41 -2.74 3.21
C ASN A 48 2.86 -3.25 3.39
N ILE A 49 3.81 -2.34 3.19
CA ILE A 49 5.25 -2.54 3.34
C ILE A 49 5.81 -1.64 4.43
N VAL A 50 6.96 -2.02 4.98
CA VAL A 50 7.72 -1.15 5.89
C VAL A 50 9.18 -1.11 5.49
N ARG A 51 9.77 0.08 5.55
CA ARG A 51 11.21 0.24 5.49
C ARG A 51 11.77 0.33 6.91
N MET A 52 12.81 -0.44 7.19
CA MET A 52 13.60 -0.34 8.41
C MET A 52 15.07 -0.19 8.02
N ASN A 53 15.65 0.98 8.32
CA ASN A 53 17.01 1.34 7.91
C ASN A 53 17.22 1.19 6.40
N ASP A 54 18.06 0.25 5.99
CA ASP A 54 18.44 -0.07 4.61
C ASP A 54 17.60 -1.20 3.99
N HIS A 55 16.72 -1.84 4.75
CA HIS A 55 15.88 -2.96 4.29
C HIS A 55 14.42 -2.55 4.13
N VAL A 56 13.76 -3.11 3.12
CA VAL A 56 12.31 -3.01 2.90
C VAL A 56 11.69 -4.38 3.09
N PHE A 57 10.74 -4.47 4.00
CA PHE A 57 9.99 -5.69 4.28
C PHE A 57 8.70 -5.67 3.47
N ILE A 58 8.46 -6.76 2.75
CA ILE A 58 7.27 -6.96 1.92
C ILE A 58 6.67 -8.34 2.19
N SER A 59 5.35 -8.41 2.17
CA SER A 59 4.60 -9.65 2.24
C SER A 59 4.84 -10.49 0.98
N ARG A 60 4.94 -11.82 1.12
CA ARG A 60 5.07 -12.74 -0.01
C ARG A 60 3.80 -12.70 -0.88
N GLY A 61 3.98 -12.81 -2.21
CA GLY A 61 2.87 -12.99 -3.16
C GLY A 61 2.65 -11.82 -4.11
N TYR A 62 3.54 -10.82 -4.09
CA TYR A 62 3.43 -9.58 -4.86
C TYR A 62 4.62 -9.39 -5.83
N PRO A 63 4.75 -10.25 -6.86
CA PRO A 63 5.91 -10.27 -7.75
C PRO A 63 6.16 -8.96 -8.52
N GLN A 64 5.13 -8.20 -8.88
CA GLN A 64 5.29 -6.94 -9.60
C GLN A 64 5.84 -5.86 -8.68
N SER A 65 5.30 -5.74 -7.47
CA SER A 65 5.80 -4.83 -6.43
C SER A 65 7.21 -5.21 -5.99
N GLU A 66 7.50 -6.50 -5.81
CA GLU A 66 8.86 -6.97 -5.55
C GLU A 66 9.84 -6.60 -6.67
N ALA A 67 9.44 -6.78 -7.93
CA ALA A 67 10.28 -6.43 -9.07
C ALA A 67 10.55 -4.92 -9.10
N LEU A 68 9.51 -4.09 -8.97
CA LEU A 68 9.63 -2.64 -8.94
C LEU A 68 10.62 -2.19 -7.86
N LEU A 69 10.42 -2.62 -6.61
CA LEU A 69 11.29 -2.21 -5.51
C LEU A 69 12.74 -2.70 -5.70
N LYS A 70 12.95 -3.90 -6.26
CA LYS A 70 14.29 -4.39 -6.63
C LYS A 70 14.93 -3.52 -7.71
N THR A 71 14.20 -3.11 -8.74
CA THR A 71 14.74 -2.22 -9.80
C THR A 71 15.14 -0.84 -9.28
N GLN A 72 14.51 -0.38 -8.20
CA GLN A 72 14.84 0.86 -7.51
C GLN A 72 16.03 0.73 -6.53
N GLY A 73 16.59 -0.48 -6.38
CA GLY A 73 17.76 -0.73 -5.54
C GLY A 73 17.45 -0.98 -4.07
N TYR A 74 16.19 -1.22 -3.69
CA TYR A 74 15.85 -1.57 -2.30
C TYR A 74 16.31 -2.99 -1.94
N ARG A 75 16.80 -3.15 -0.70
CA ARG A 75 17.12 -4.47 -0.14
C ARG A 75 15.85 -5.10 0.42
N LEU A 76 15.25 -6.00 -0.34
CA LEU A 76 14.00 -6.63 0.05
C LEU A 76 14.18 -7.81 1.02
N VAL A 77 13.34 -7.84 2.04
CA VAL A 77 13.11 -9.01 2.90
C VAL A 77 11.67 -9.44 2.71
N VAL A 78 11.48 -10.62 2.11
CA VAL A 78 10.14 -11.16 1.85
C VAL A 78 9.70 -12.03 3.03
N LEU A 79 8.57 -11.68 3.64
CA LEU A 79 8.01 -12.39 4.79
C LEU A 79 6.66 -13.01 4.46
N ASP A 80 6.35 -14.14 5.09
CA ASP A 80 5.01 -14.70 5.05
C ASP A 80 4.14 -14.02 6.12
N THR A 81 3.13 -13.30 5.67
CA THR A 81 2.20 -12.53 6.52
C THR A 81 0.76 -12.99 6.33
N SER A 82 0.56 -14.14 5.69
CA SER A 82 -0.76 -14.68 5.33
C SER A 82 -1.71 -14.83 6.51
N GLU A 83 -1.19 -15.20 7.69
CA GLU A 83 -2.01 -15.31 8.91
C GLU A 83 -2.47 -13.96 9.45
N ALA A 84 -1.63 -12.93 9.39
CA ALA A 84 -2.02 -11.57 9.78
C ALA A 84 -3.04 -10.98 8.81
N ALA A 85 -2.91 -11.28 7.51
CA ALA A 85 -3.83 -10.82 6.48
C ALA A 85 -5.28 -11.32 6.70
N LYS A 86 -5.47 -12.48 7.35
CA LYS A 86 -6.81 -12.99 7.70
C LYS A 86 -7.60 -12.08 8.65
N VAL A 87 -6.91 -11.20 9.37
CA VAL A 87 -7.51 -10.23 10.32
C VAL A 87 -7.22 -8.79 9.90
N ASP A 88 -7.08 -8.55 8.59
CA ASP A 88 -6.76 -7.25 7.98
C ASP A 88 -5.45 -6.62 8.50
N GLY A 89 -4.53 -7.45 9.01
CA GLY A 89 -3.23 -7.05 9.51
C GLY A 89 -2.14 -7.12 8.44
N GLY A 90 -1.11 -6.29 8.58
CA GLY A 90 0.11 -6.36 7.77
C GLY A 90 1.33 -5.77 8.46
N LEU A 91 2.46 -5.71 7.75
CA LEU A 91 3.78 -5.37 8.31
C LEU A 91 3.81 -4.02 9.02
N SER A 92 3.09 -3.03 8.47
CA SER A 92 3.01 -1.69 9.06
C SER A 92 2.25 -1.67 10.39
N CYS A 93 1.24 -2.52 10.54
CA CYS A 93 0.40 -2.67 11.74
C CYS A 93 1.12 -3.43 12.86
N MET A 94 2.01 -4.36 12.51
CA MET A 94 2.69 -5.25 13.46
C MET A 94 3.96 -4.67 14.08
N SER A 95 4.24 -3.37 13.89
CA SER A 95 5.45 -2.76 14.46
C SER A 95 5.26 -1.28 14.80
N LEU A 96 5.90 -0.86 15.89
CA LEU A 96 6.18 0.54 16.21
C LEU A 96 7.64 0.81 15.85
N ARG A 97 7.88 1.95 15.20
CA ARG A 97 9.18 2.30 14.59
C ARG A 97 9.49 3.75 14.95
N PHE A 98 10.69 4.03 15.44
CA PHE A 98 11.15 5.35 15.92
C PHE A 98 12.59 5.61 15.48
#